data_AF-A0A0M8QDQ6-F1
#
_entry.id   AF-A0A0M8QDQ6-F1
#
_cell.length_a   1.000
_cell.length_b   1.000
_cell.length_c   1.000
_cell.angle_alpha   90.00
_cell.angle_beta   90.00
_cell.angle_gamma   90.00
#
_symmetry.space_group_name_H-M   'P 1'
#
loop_
_entity.id
_entity.type
_entity.pdbx_description
1 polymer ?
#
loop_
_entity_poly.entity_id
_entity_poly.type
_entity_poly.pdbx_seq_one_letter_code
_entity_poly.pdbx_strand_id
1 'polypeptide(L)' 'MPYQDRPHVPSPPPLDLVNDVVTRFDAYARARATRDSLLPAARTTPRHEQQAFDDLQAAVVRLRSSLG' A
#
# COMPACT_ATOMS: atom_id res chain seq x y z
N MET A 1 3.31 -18.32 -41.85
CA MET A 1 4.35 -17.84 -40.93
C MET A 1 3.80 -17.96 -39.51
N PRO A 2 4.46 -18.71 -38.61
CA PRO A 2 3.87 -19.07 -37.33
C PRO A 2 3.87 -17.88 -36.37
N TYR A 3 2.77 -17.74 -35.63
CA TYR A 3 2.60 -16.79 -34.54
C TYR A 3 3.59 -17.12 -33.43
N GLN A 4 4.59 -16.28 -33.21
CA GLN A 4 5.39 -16.33 -31.99
C GLN A 4 4.54 -15.77 -30.85
N ASP A 5 3.83 -16.66 -30.17
CA ASP A 5 3.40 -16.46 -28.79
C ASP A 5 4.68 -16.30 -27.95
N ARG A 6 5.18 -15.06 -27.86
CA ARG A 6 6.17 -14.74 -26.84
C ARG A 6 5.42 -14.85 -25.51
N PRO A 7 5.89 -15.65 -24.54
CA PRO A 7 5.33 -15.59 -23.20
C PRO A 7 5.43 -14.13 -22.77
N HIS A 8 4.28 -13.49 -22.59
CA HIS A 8 4.19 -12.13 -22.11
C HIS A 8 4.61 -12.19 -20.64
N VAL A 9 5.92 -12.18 -20.39
CA VAL A 9 6.44 -12.07 -19.04
C VAL A 9 5.93 -10.72 -18.54
N PRO A 10 5.08 -10.68 -17.50
CA PRO A 10 4.65 -9.41 -16.94
C PRO A 10 5.92 -8.68 -16.50
N SER A 11 6.07 -7.44 -16.98
CA SER A 11 7.17 -6.58 -16.53
C SER A 11 7.20 -6.59 -15.00
N PRO A 12 8.39 -6.67 -14.38
CA PRO A 12 8.49 -6.65 -12.93
C PRO A 12 7.75 -5.41 -12.39
N PRO A 13 7.00 -5.55 -11.27
CA PRO A 13 6.28 -4.44 -10.68
C PRO A 13 7.25 -3.27 -10.44
N PRO A 14 6.82 -2.01 -10.65
CA PRO A 14 7.65 -0.87 -10.34
C PRO A 14 8.04 -0.91 -8.87
N LEU A 15 9.32 -1.15 -8.58
CA LEU A 15 9.83 -1.36 -7.22
C LEU A 15 9.50 -0.17 -6.31
N ASP A 16 9.49 1.05 -6.87
CA ASP A 16 9.12 2.28 -6.17
C ASP A 16 7.66 2.27 -5.69
N LEU A 17 6.74 1.72 -6.48
CA LEU A 17 5.33 1.62 -6.10
C LEU A 17 5.11 0.54 -5.03
N VAL A 18 5.88 -0.55 -5.10
CA VAL A 18 5.87 -1.57 -4.04
C VAL A 18 6.40 -0.99 -2.72
N ASN A 19 7.50 -0.23 -2.77
CA ASN A 19 8.06 0.45 -1.60
C ASN A 19 7.10 1.49 -1.02
N ASP A 20 6.36 2.23 -1.86
CA ASP A 20 5.31 3.16 -1.41
C ASP A 20 4.20 2.41 -0.65
N VAL A 21 3.70 1.29 -1.21
CA VAL A 21 2.68 0.46 -0.53
C VAL A 21 3.18 -0.05 0.83
N VAL A 22 4.41 -0.57 0.91
CA VAL A 22 4.99 -1.06 2.16
C VAL A 22 5.11 0.06 3.19
N THR A 23 5.56 1.24 2.77
CA THR A 23 5.70 2.42 3.65
C THR A 23 4.36 2.87 4.20
N ARG A 24 3.32 2.95 3.36
CA ARG A 24 1.95 3.31 3.78
C ARG A 24 1.33 2.24 4.68
N PHE A 25 1.63 0.97 4.43
CA PHE A 25 1.17 -0.12 5.27
C PHE A 25 1.75 -0.05 6.69
N ASP A 26 3.05 0.19 6.83
CA ASP A 26 3.70 0.36 8.14
C ASP A 26 3.09 1.58 8.89
N ALA A 27 2.88 2.69 8.19
CA ALA A 27 2.23 3.87 8.77
C ALA A 27 0.80 3.57 9.30
N TYR A 28 -0.01 2.84 8.53
CA TYR A 28 -1.34 2.39 8.96
C TYR A 28 -1.25 1.41 10.14
N ALA A 29 -0.37 0.42 10.08
CA ALA A 29 -0.19 -0.58 11.14
C ALA A 29 0.21 0.08 12.47
N ARG A 30 1.11 1.07 12.43
CA ARG A 30 1.46 1.86 13.61
C ARG A 30 0.27 2.65 14.12
N ALA A 31 -0.44 3.37 13.25
CA ALA A 31 -1.61 4.15 13.64
C ALA A 31 -2.72 3.28 14.26
N ARG A 32 -2.85 2.03 13.80
CA ARG A 32 -3.75 1.03 14.37
C ARG A 32 -3.28 0.55 15.74
N ALA A 33 -2.01 0.16 15.86
CA ALA A 33 -1.44 -0.30 17.12
C ALA A 33 -1.48 0.79 18.22
N THR A 34 -1.29 2.05 17.86
CA THR A 34 -1.40 3.18 18.78
C THR A 34 -2.84 3.49 19.18
N ARG A 35 -3.83 3.24 18.31
CA ARG A 35 -5.25 3.33 18.66
C ARG A 35 -5.65 2.26 19.68
N ASP A 36 -5.17 1.04 19.47
CA ASP A 36 -5.42 -0.10 20.36
C ASP A 36 -4.58 -0.01 21.66
N SER A 37 -3.72 1.01 21.79
CA SER A 37 -2.93 1.25 23.00
C SER A 37 -3.80 1.70 24.18
N LEU A 38 -3.51 1.10 25.35
CA LEU A 38 -4.13 1.43 26.63
C LEU A 38 -3.65 2.78 27.19
N LEU A 39 -2.58 3.35 26.63
CA LEU A 39 -2.03 4.63 27.06
C LEU A 39 -2.79 5.80 26.39
N PRO A 40 -3.51 6.64 27.17
CA PRO A 40 -4.33 7.72 26.61
C PRO A 40 -3.52 8.75 25.80
N ALA A 41 -2.26 8.99 26.18
CA ALA A 41 -1.35 9.92 25.51
C ALA A 41 -0.79 9.39 24.17
N ALA A 42 -0.88 8.08 23.93
CA ALA A 42 -0.42 7.44 22.71
C ALA A 42 -1.55 7.15 21.72
N ARG A 43 -2.81 7.44 22.06
CA ARG A 43 -3.96 7.19 21.19
C ARG A 43 -3.92 8.10 19.97
N THR A 44 -3.60 7.52 18.82
CA THR A 44 -3.93 8.13 17.53
C THR A 44 -5.43 8.35 17.45
N THR A 45 -5.81 9.52 16.93
CA THR A 45 -7.22 9.82 16.72
C THR A 45 -7.76 8.93 15.59
N PRO A 46 -9.06 8.55 15.61
CA PRO A 46 -9.67 7.78 14.54
C PRO A 46 -9.49 8.39 13.14
N ARG A 47 -9.38 9.72 13.07
CA ARG A 47 -9.13 10.47 11.84
C ARG A 47 -7.74 10.20 11.26
N HIS A 48 -6.74 9.99 12.11
CA HIS A 48 -5.36 9.73 11.67
C HIS A 48 -5.19 8.31 11.14
N GLU A 49 -5.86 7.32 11.75
CA GLU A 49 -5.93 5.96 11.19
C GLU A 49 -6.63 5.94 9.84
N GLN A 50 -7.78 6.64 9.72
CA GLN A 50 -8.52 6.69 8.47
C GLN A 50 -7.69 7.31 7.34
N GLN A 51 -6.98 8.42 7.62
CA GLN A 51 -6.08 9.03 6.63
C GLN A 51 -4.97 8.07 6.20
N ALA A 52 -4.35 7.35 7.13
CA ALA A 52 -3.30 6.37 6.80
C ALA A 52 -3.86 5.20 5.97
N PHE A 53 -5.10 4.78 6.24
CA PHE A 53 -5.79 3.76 5.44
C PHE A 53 -6.11 4.26 4.02
N ASP A 54 -6.63 5.48 3.89
CA ASP A 54 -6.94 6.08 2.59
C ASP A 54 -5.67 6.22 1.73
N ASP A 55 -4.56 6.64 2.35
CA ASP A 55 -3.25 6.74 1.71
C ASP A 55 -2.72 5.36 1.23
N LEU A 56 -2.90 4.32 2.06
CA LEU A 56 -2.56 2.94 1.69
C LEU A 56 -3.41 2.46 0.51
N GLN A 57 -4.72 2.71 0.55
CA GLN A 57 -5.63 2.32 -0.53
C GLN A 57 -5.23 3.01 -1.85
N ALA A 58 -4.90 4.30 -1.81
CA ALA A 58 -4.42 5.03 -2.98
C ALA A 58 -3.12 4.45 -3.56
N ALA A 59 -2.16 4.06 -2.71
CA ALA A 59 -0.92 3.42 -3.15
C ALA A 59 -1.17 2.06 -3.83
N VAL A 60 -2.06 1.24 -3.28
CA VAL A 60 -2.44 -0.05 -3.87
C VAL A 60 -3.15 0.14 -5.22
N VAL A 61 -4.03 1.13 -5.34
CA VAL A 61 -4.68 1.47 -6.62
C VAL A 61 -3.63 1.87 -7.66
N ARG A 62 -2.66 2.74 -7.31
CA ARG A 62 -1.57 3.12 -8.21
C ARG A 62 -0.74 1.92 -8.67
N LEU A 63 -0.37 1.04 -7.75
CA LEU A 63 0.37 -0.19 -8.08
C LEU A 63 -0.43 -1.05 -9.05
N ARG A 64 -1.72 -1.29 -8.79
CA ARG A 64 -2.59 -2.06 -9.69
C ARG A 64 -2.73 -1.42 -11.07
N SER A 65 -2.90 -0.10 -11.13
CA SER A 65 -2.96 0.65 -12.39
C SER A 65 -1.64 0.63 -13.17
N SER A 66 -0.50 0.39 -12.51
CA SER A 66 0.80 0.24 -13.19
C SER A 66 1.04 -1.18 -13.74
N LEU A 67 0.24 -2.15 -13.31
CA LEU A 67 0.36 -3.57 -13.66
C LEU A 67 -0.61 -3.99 -14.79
N GLY A 68 -1.51 -3.10 -15.22
CA GLY A 68 -2.47 -3.30 -16.30
C GLY A 68 -2.35 -2.22 -17.37
#